data_AF-A0A7V6GAP8-F1
#
_entry.id   AF-A0A7V6GAP8-F1
#
_cell.length_a   1.000
_cell.length_b   1.000
_cell.length_c   1.000
_cell.angle_alpha   90.00
_cell.angle_beta   90.00
_cell.angle_gamma   90.00
#
_symmetry.space_group_name_H-M   'P 1'
#
loop_
_entity.id
_entity.type
_entity.pdbx_description
1 polymer ?
#
loop_
_entity_poly.entity_id
_entity_poly.type
_entity_poly.pdbx_seq_one_letter_code
_entity_poly.pdbx_strand_id
1 'polypeptide(L)' 'MQDITKRDFQLEIITGMSGAGKSQVIHSLEDLGFYCVDNLPPTLIPKFTELIAQSRGKINK' A
#
# COMPACT_ATOMS: atom_id res chain seq x y z
N MET A 1 -14.12 -25.52 6.63
CA MET A 1 -13.59 -25.20 5.29
C MET A 1 -13.76 -23.69 5.11
N GLN A 2 -12.84 -22.89 5.66
CA GLN A 2 -12.93 -21.42 5.61
C GLN A 2 -12.14 -20.90 4.39
N ASP A 3 -12.68 -19.86 3.77
CA ASP A 3 -12.40 -19.27 2.46
C ASP A 3 -10.92 -19.18 2.04
N ILE A 4 -10.55 -19.88 0.96
CA ILE A 4 -9.17 -19.95 0.41
C ILE A 4 -8.86 -18.86 -0.63
N THR A 5 -9.76 -17.92 -0.94
CA THR A 5 -9.47 -16.92 -2.00
C THR A 5 -10.01 -15.52 -1.72
N LYS A 6 -9.78 -14.98 -0.52
CA LYS A 6 -9.73 -13.52 -0.38
C LYS A 6 -8.34 -13.09 -0.87
N ARG A 7 -8.25 -12.52 -2.07
CA ARG A 7 -7.01 -11.84 -2.49
C ARG A 7 -6.90 -10.57 -1.68
N ASP A 8 -6.38 -10.71 -0.47
CA ASP A 8 -6.17 -9.59 0.43
C ASP A 8 -5.16 -8.62 -0.18
N PHE A 9 -5.52 -7.34 -0.20
CA PHE A 9 -4.59 -6.28 -0.53
C PHE A 9 -3.59 -6.16 0.64
N GLN A 10 -2.30 -6.23 0.33
CA GLN A 10 -1.23 -6.11 1.31
C GLN A 10 -0.86 -4.64 1.49
N LEU A 11 -1.01 -4.13 2.71
CA LEU A 11 -0.64 -2.77 3.11
C LEU A 11 0.58 -2.82 4.02
N GLU A 12 1.67 -2.19 3.59
CA GLU A 12 2.90 -2.06 4.38
C GLU A 12 3.05 -0.62 4.89
N ILE A 13 3.29 -0.44 6.19
CA ILE A 13 3.50 0.87 6.82
C ILE A 13 4.97 1.01 7.19
N ILE A 14 5.66 1.92 6.51
CA ILE A 14 7.04 2.26 6.83
C ILE A 14 7.05 3.40 7.85
N THR A 15 7.72 3.17 8.98
CA THR A 15 7.91 4.18 10.02
C THR A 15 9.36 4.18 10.50
N GLY A 16 9.74 5.20 11.27
CA GLY A 16 11.08 5.36 11.81
C GLY A 16 11.45 6.82 12.01
N MET A 17 12.46 7.07 12.83
CA MET A 17 13.00 8.41 13.07
C MET A 17 13.61 9.02 11.79
N SER A 18 13.89 10.33 11.80
CA SER A 18 14.65 10.97 10.72
C SER A 18 16.02 10.30 10.57
N GLY A 19 16.44 10.03 9.34
CA GLY A 19 17.68 9.31 9.05
C GLY A 19 17.62 7.78 9.18
N ALA A 20 16.50 7.17 9.61
CA ALA A 20 16.37 5.71 9.74
C ALA A 20 16.32 4.94 8.39
N GLY A 21 16.51 5.63 7.26
CA GLY A 21 16.53 4.98 5.94
C GLY A 21 15.16 4.72 5.30
N LYS A 22 14.09 5.39 5.74
CA LYS A 22 12.73 5.21 5.18
C LYS A 22 12.69 5.37 3.65
N SER A 23 13.40 6.36 3.09
CA SER A 23 13.49 6.57 1.65
C SER A 23 14.16 5.39 0.93
N GLN A 24 15.20 4.77 1.51
CA GLN A 24 15.81 3.57 0.94
C GLN A 24 14.87 2.36 0.96
N VAL A 25 14.07 2.20 2.01
CA VAL A 25 13.05 1.14 2.08
C VAL A 25 12.00 1.36 0.99
N ILE A 26 11.53 2.60 0.82
CA ILE A 26 10.58 2.98 -0.24
C ILE A 26 11.11 2.56 -1.61
N HIS A 27 12.33 2.95 -1.97
CA HIS A 27 12.93 2.60 -3.27
C HIS A 27 13.07 1.09 -3.46
N SER A 28 13.51 0.38 -2.42
CA SER A 28 13.64 -1.09 -2.48
C SER A 28 12.27 -1.77 -2.68
N LEU A 29 11.21 -1.23 -2.07
CA LEU A 29 9.86 -1.75 -2.24
C LEU A 29 9.28 -1.43 -3.62
N GLU A 30 9.57 -0.24 -4.16
CA GLU A 30 9.21 0.13 -5.54
C GLU A 30 9.84 -0.85 -6.55
N ASP A 31 11.12 -1.19 -6.37
CA ASP A 31 11.83 -2.19 -7.20
C ASP A 31 11.20 -3.59 -7.10
N LEU A 32 10.59 -3.91 -5.95
CA LEU A 32 9.86 -5.16 -5.72
C LEU A 32 8.42 -5.13 -6.24
N GLY A 33 7.98 -4.02 -6.84
CA GLY A 33 6.66 -3.85 -7.43
C GLY A 33 5.58 -3.34 -6.48
N PHE A 34 5.96 -2.78 -5.32
CA PHE A 34 5.02 -2.09 -4.44
C PHE A 34 4.70 -0.69 -4.96
N TYR A 35 3.48 -0.23 -4.71
CA TYR A 35 3.11 1.17 -4.87
C TYR A 35 3.33 1.90 -3.54
N CYS A 36 4.40 2.69 -3.46
CA CYS A 36 4.78 3.41 -2.26
C CYS A 36 4.18 4.83 -2.26
N VAL A 37 3.65 5.27 -1.12
CA VAL A 37 3.15 6.64 -0.92
C VAL A 37 3.84 7.24 0.30
N ASP A 38 4.62 8.29 0.10
CA ASP A 38 5.26 9.04 1.19
C ASP A 38 4.38 10.21 1.67
N ASN A 39 4.55 10.61 2.92
CA ASN A 39 3.86 11.74 3.55
C ASN A 39 2.32 11.71 3.46
N LEU A 40 1.71 10.52 3.40
CA LEU A 40 0.25 10.38 3.40
C LEU A 40 -0.31 10.69 4.80
N PRO A 41 -1.24 11.65 4.95
CA PRO A 41 -1.93 11.88 6.19
C PRO A 41 -2.67 10.61 6.66
N PRO A 42 -2.59 10.22 7.95
CA PRO A 42 -3.23 9.00 8.45
C PRO A 42 -4.75 8.95 8.22
N THR A 43 -5.40 10.12 8.20
CA THR A 43 -6.83 10.27 7.92
C THR A 43 -7.23 9.86 6.51
N LEU A 44 -6.30 9.83 5.57
CA LEU A 44 -6.55 9.45 4.17
C LEU A 44 -6.28 7.97 3.90
N ILE A 45 -5.63 7.25 4.82
CA ILE A 45 -5.32 5.82 4.65
C ILE A 45 -6.58 4.99 4.36
N PRO A 46 -7.70 5.11 5.13
CA PRO A 46 -8.89 4.29 4.87
C PRO A 46 -9.44 4.51 3.46
N LYS A 47 -9.60 5.77 3.07
CA LYS A 47 -10.11 6.14 1.75
C LYS A 47 -9.19 5.67 0.62
N PHE A 48 -7.88 5.74 0.82
CA PHE A 48 -6.90 5.23 -0.14
C PHE A 48 -7.00 3.70 -0.30
N THR A 49 -7.13 2.96 0.80
CA THR A 49 -7.31 1.49 0.76
C THR A 49 -8.62 1.09 0.09
N GLU A 50 -9.71 1.83 0.31
CA GLU A 50 -10.99 1.63 -0.37
C GLU A 50 -10.86 1.81 -1.90
N LEU A 51 -10.18 2.87 -2.33
CA LEU A 51 -9.95 3.14 -3.75
C LEU A 51 -9.12 2.04 -4.41
N ILE A 52 -8.07 1.53 -3.74
CA ILE A 52 -7.28 0.41 -4.28
C ILE A 52 -8.10 -0.87 -4.35
N ALA A 53 -8.88 -1.17 -3.31
CA ALA A 53 -9.77 -2.32 -3.30
C ALA A 53 -10.80 -2.27 -4.44
N GLN A 54 -11.34 -1.08 -4.74
CA GLN A 54 -12.25 -0.85 -5.86
C GLN A 54 -11.55 -0.89 -7.23
N SER A 55 -10.32 -0.38 -7.33
CA SER A 55 -9.53 -0.34 -8.57
C SER A 55 -9.22 -1.73 -9.13
N ARG A 56 -9.04 -2.73 -8.27
CA ARG A 56 -8.93 -4.15 -8.69
C ARG A 56 -10.22 -4.70 -9.33
N GLY A 57 -11.35 -3.99 -9.20
CA GLY A 57 -12.68 -4.43 -9.62
C GLY A 57 -13.08 -4.09 -11.05
N LYS A 58 -12.87 -2.88 -11.57
CA LYS A 58 -13.24 -2.49 -12.95
C LYS A 58 -12.46 -1.26 -13.39
N ILE A 59 -11.50 -1.45 -14.29
CA ILE A 59 -11.14 -0.42 -15.27
C ILE A 59 -11.77 -0.91 -16.58
N ASN A 60 -13.08 -0.69 -16.73
CA ASN A 60 -13.69 -0.75 -18.06
C ASN A 60 -13.29 0.53 -18.78
N LYS A 61 -12.56 0.35 -19.88
CA LYS A 61 -12.26 1.40 -20.86
C LYS A 61 -13.54 1.85 -21.57
#